data_AF-I8WL82-F1
#
_entry.id   AF-I8WL82-F1
#
_cell.length_a   1.000
_cell.length_b   1.000
_cell.length_c   1.000
_cell.angle_alpha   90.00
_cell.angle_beta   90.00
_cell.angle_gamma   90.00
#
_symmetry.space_group_name_H-M   'P 1'
#
loop_
_entity.id
_entity.type
_entity.pdbx_description
1 polymer ?
#
loop_
_entity_poly.entity_id
_entity_poly.type
_entity_poly.pdbx_seq_one_letter_code
_entity_poly.pdbx_strand_id
1 'polypeptide(L)'
;MKTINLEQLKRLNFINENAAMPASGTILGVDDLPTKVSIMLESKVLEIIPAFTDYNMEQPKKKEKLMEQSDAGKRLDVIFHFATPQTFWEEGYTLFDRNGNEIPKDTPNVFPVCDTADSYWRIFSDLVLTNVQIHEFESVQEYAQTIGNSMLLSRGLNNVEKVGYAALATGNDAYKAVFEFAKRNNVPMNTAQLYLDLQLRPLTTALMMLGKEPKTVPTLGRTPEEAQELFKQATLTFSKGGARSRYIPRVLNRLLNIQKYEYGFLMEGLRTIPANEIAMGELQRCADKEYCIMETLSAWLTDLKREQPKKAA
;
A
#
# COMPACT_ATOMS: atom_id res chain seq x y z
N MET A 1 -12.82 0.68 28.70
CA MET A 1 -11.51 0.04 28.41
C MET A 1 -10.56 0.32 29.56
N LYS A 2 -10.05 -0.75 30.18
CA LYS A 2 -9.05 -0.67 31.26
C LYS A 2 -7.87 -1.57 30.93
N THR A 3 -6.66 -1.05 30.97
CA THR A 3 -5.45 -1.88 30.83
C THR A 3 -5.20 -2.65 32.13
N ILE A 4 -4.97 -3.96 32.00
CA ILE A 4 -4.80 -4.89 33.11
C ILE A 4 -3.32 -5.22 33.30
N ASN A 5 -2.85 -5.22 34.54
CA ASN A 5 -1.48 -5.60 34.89
C ASN A 5 -1.33 -7.11 35.16
N LEU A 6 -0.10 -7.61 35.23
CA LEU A 6 0.15 -9.05 35.42
C LEU A 6 -0.45 -9.60 36.72
N GLU A 7 -0.41 -8.82 37.80
CA GLU A 7 -0.94 -9.24 39.10
C GLU A 7 -2.46 -9.46 39.04
N GLN A 8 -3.19 -8.59 38.35
CA GLN A 8 -4.62 -8.72 38.13
C GLN A 8 -4.94 -9.94 37.27
N LEU A 9 -4.17 -10.20 36.20
CA LEU A 9 -4.38 -11.38 35.33
C LEU A 9 -4.23 -12.70 36.10
N LYS A 10 -3.27 -12.77 37.03
CA LYS A 10 -3.10 -13.91 37.94
C LYS A 10 -4.28 -14.08 38.88
N ARG A 11 -4.75 -12.98 39.50
CA ARG A 11 -5.91 -13.02 40.42
C ARG A 11 -7.20 -13.47 39.73
N LEU A 12 -7.34 -13.16 38.45
CA LEU A 12 -8.49 -13.54 37.62
C LEU A 12 -8.35 -14.94 36.99
N ASN A 13 -7.29 -15.70 37.32
CA ASN A 13 -6.99 -17.01 36.76
C ASN A 13 -6.86 -17.04 35.22
N PHE A 14 -6.54 -15.91 34.59
CA PHE A 14 -6.31 -15.85 33.15
C PHE A 14 -4.96 -16.41 32.73
N ILE A 15 -4.00 -16.51 33.66
CA ILE A 15 -2.63 -16.93 33.35
C ILE A 15 -2.16 -18.13 34.17
N ASN A 16 -1.53 -19.10 33.50
CA ASN A 16 -0.74 -20.18 34.10
C ASN A 16 0.74 -20.08 33.63
N GLU A 17 1.69 -20.05 34.56
CA GLU A 17 3.09 -19.66 34.29
C GLU A 17 4.02 -20.81 33.90
N ASN A 18 4.86 -20.54 32.88
CA ASN A 18 6.27 -20.95 32.66
C ASN A 18 6.55 -21.38 31.21
N ALA A 19 7.31 -20.56 30.48
CA ALA A 19 7.89 -20.92 29.19
C ALA A 19 9.28 -20.30 29.01
N ALA A 20 10.18 -21.00 28.31
CA ALA A 20 11.51 -20.49 27.97
C ALA A 20 11.42 -19.46 26.82
N MET A 21 12.24 -18.40 26.84
CA MET A 21 12.28 -17.44 25.73
C MET A 21 12.89 -18.05 24.47
N PRO A 22 12.20 -18.01 23.32
CA PRO A 22 12.86 -18.19 22.04
C PRO A 22 13.70 -16.95 21.68
N ALA A 23 14.63 -17.10 20.73
CA ALA A 23 15.46 -16.00 20.25
C ALA A 23 14.61 -14.90 19.56
N SER A 24 14.69 -13.67 20.09
CA SER A 24 14.04 -12.50 19.50
C SER A 24 14.58 -12.22 18.09
N GLY A 25 13.70 -11.90 17.14
CA GLY A 25 14.07 -11.54 15.76
C GLY A 25 13.85 -12.62 14.69
N THR A 26 13.33 -13.80 15.05
CA THR A 26 12.99 -14.86 14.08
C THR A 26 11.52 -14.76 13.64
N ILE A 27 11.23 -15.13 12.40
CA ILE A 27 9.89 -15.13 11.79
C ILE A 27 9.36 -16.57 11.64
N LEU A 28 8.07 -16.78 11.92
CA LEU A 28 7.36 -18.05 11.68
C LEU A 28 7.03 -18.28 10.19
N GLY A 29 7.10 -19.54 9.75
CA GLY A 29 6.58 -20.00 8.46
C GLY A 29 5.06 -20.00 8.40
N VAL A 30 4.48 -20.33 7.24
CA VAL A 30 3.02 -20.23 6.98
C VAL A 30 2.26 -21.50 7.36
N ASP A 31 2.95 -22.65 7.38
CA ASP A 31 2.38 -23.95 7.69
C ASP A 31 2.68 -24.33 9.14
N ASP A 32 1.65 -24.78 9.87
CA ASP A 32 1.71 -25.24 11.27
C ASP A 32 2.15 -24.15 12.27
N LEU A 33 1.39 -23.05 12.29
CA LEU A 33 1.64 -21.97 13.25
C LEU A 33 1.44 -22.49 14.67
N PRO A 34 2.38 -22.22 15.59
CA PRO A 34 2.21 -22.63 16.97
C PRO A 34 0.97 -21.96 17.54
N THR A 35 0.08 -22.77 18.11
CA THR A 35 -1.14 -22.32 18.81
C THR A 35 -0.81 -21.32 19.91
N LYS A 36 0.36 -21.48 20.55
CA LYS A 36 0.86 -20.58 21.58
C LYS A 36 1.92 -19.62 21.06
N VAL A 37 1.97 -18.43 21.62
CA VAL A 37 2.97 -17.40 21.34
C VAL A 37 3.56 -16.90 22.65
N SER A 38 4.87 -16.64 22.66
CA SER A 38 5.53 -16.00 23.78
C SER A 38 5.29 -14.49 23.76
N ILE A 39 4.86 -13.93 24.88
CA ILE A 39 4.74 -12.49 25.09
C ILE A 39 5.68 -12.02 26.19
N MET A 40 6.10 -10.76 26.08
CA MET A 40 6.77 -10.06 27.17
C MET A 40 5.78 -9.09 27.81
N LEU A 41 5.42 -9.36 29.07
CA LEU A 41 4.53 -8.53 29.87
C LEU A 41 5.25 -8.18 31.17
N GLU A 42 5.44 -6.88 31.44
CA GLU A 42 6.13 -6.39 32.65
C GLU A 42 7.50 -7.06 32.89
N SER A 43 8.29 -7.24 31.83
CA SER A 43 9.58 -7.94 31.84
C SER A 43 9.52 -9.44 32.18
N LYS A 44 8.34 -10.05 32.16
CA LYS A 44 8.16 -11.50 32.28
C LYS A 44 7.67 -12.11 30.98
N VAL A 45 8.10 -13.34 30.75
CA VAL A 45 7.77 -14.10 29.55
C VAL A 45 6.64 -15.04 29.88
N LEU A 46 5.57 -14.95 29.09
CA LEU A 46 4.36 -15.73 29.26
C LEU A 46 4.02 -16.39 27.93
N GLU A 47 3.43 -17.58 27.98
CA GLU A 47 2.82 -18.20 26.81
C GLU A 47 1.32 -17.91 26.82
N ILE A 48 0.85 -17.34 25.72
CA ILE A 48 -0.57 -17.11 25.49
C ILE A 48 -1.06 -17.85 24.25
N ILE A 49 -2.36 -18.03 24.14
CA ILE A 49 -3.07 -18.42 22.93
C ILE A 49 -3.72 -17.14 22.39
N PRO A 50 -3.16 -16.51 21.33
CA PRO A 50 -3.86 -15.46 20.62
C PRO A 50 -5.16 -16.02 20.04
N ALA A 51 -6.28 -15.40 20.40
CA ALA A 51 -7.58 -15.79 19.93
C ALA A 51 -8.15 -14.82 18.90
N PHE A 52 -8.94 -15.36 17.99
CA PHE A 52 -9.58 -14.63 16.91
C PHE A 52 -11.07 -14.95 16.89
N THR A 53 -11.84 -14.00 16.38
CA THR A 53 -13.26 -14.15 16.02
C THR A 53 -13.37 -14.14 14.50
N ASP A 54 -14.53 -14.51 13.97
CA ASP A 54 -14.84 -14.39 12.53
C ASP A 54 -14.80 -12.94 12.00
N TYR A 55 -14.70 -11.95 12.89
CA TYR A 55 -14.68 -10.52 12.56
C TYR A 55 -13.28 -9.90 12.57
N ASN A 56 -12.24 -10.67 12.94
CA ASN A 56 -10.86 -10.20 12.90
C ASN A 56 -10.38 -9.97 11.45
N MET A 57 -9.34 -9.14 11.28
CA MET A 57 -8.82 -8.78 9.96
C MET A 57 -8.28 -10.01 9.22
N GLU A 58 -8.70 -10.20 7.97
CA GLU A 58 -8.18 -11.31 7.14
C GLU A 58 -6.68 -11.15 6.80
N GLN A 59 -5.97 -12.27 6.85
CA GLN A 59 -4.57 -12.39 6.48
C GLN A 59 -4.40 -12.52 4.94
N PRO A 60 -3.65 -11.63 4.27
CA PRO A 60 -3.33 -11.78 2.84
C PRO A 60 -2.55 -13.08 2.52
N LYS A 61 -3.16 -13.98 1.75
CA LYS A 61 -2.61 -15.29 1.32
C LYS A 61 -1.33 -15.28 0.46
N LYS A 62 -0.75 -14.11 0.13
CA LYS A 62 0.34 -13.99 -0.87
C LYS A 62 1.56 -13.19 -0.41
N LYS A 63 1.75 -13.03 0.91
CA LYS A 63 2.86 -12.22 1.47
C LYS A 63 4.13 -13.01 1.80
N GLU A 64 4.12 -14.31 1.61
CA GLU A 64 5.17 -15.26 2.03
C GLU A 64 6.54 -14.89 1.45
N LYS A 65 6.62 -14.73 0.13
CA LYS A 65 7.85 -14.31 -0.57
C LYS A 65 8.36 -12.92 -0.18
N LEU A 66 7.48 -12.05 0.30
CA LEU A 66 7.87 -10.73 0.79
C LEU A 66 8.37 -10.81 2.23
N MET A 67 7.80 -11.71 3.04
CA MET A 67 8.23 -11.98 4.41
C MET A 67 9.63 -12.58 4.46
N GLU A 68 9.92 -13.57 3.62
CA GLU A 68 11.28 -14.14 3.45
C GLU A 68 12.31 -13.07 3.08
N GLN A 69 11.87 -12.00 2.42
CA GLN A 69 12.74 -10.91 1.99
C GLN A 69 12.80 -9.76 2.99
N SER A 70 11.96 -9.75 4.01
CA SER A 70 11.94 -8.71 5.03
C SER A 70 13.02 -8.95 6.09
N ASP A 71 13.50 -7.87 6.69
CA ASP A 71 14.46 -7.90 7.79
C ASP A 71 13.72 -7.55 9.09
N ALA A 72 13.55 -8.54 9.98
CA ALA A 72 12.88 -8.33 11.25
C ALA A 72 13.61 -7.30 12.15
N GLY A 73 14.94 -7.23 12.06
CA GLY A 73 15.75 -6.30 12.85
C GLY A 73 15.64 -4.83 12.40
N LYS A 74 14.99 -4.57 11.26
CA LYS A 74 14.73 -3.21 10.73
C LYS A 74 13.27 -2.78 10.84
N ARG A 75 12.43 -3.55 11.54
CA ARG A 75 11.03 -3.18 11.80
C ARG A 75 10.98 -2.26 13.01
N LEU A 76 10.08 -1.28 12.98
CA LEU A 76 9.74 -0.51 14.17
C LEU A 76 9.02 -1.42 15.18
N ASP A 77 9.19 -1.15 16.47
CA ASP A 77 8.40 -1.82 17.50
C ASP A 77 6.91 -1.46 17.33
N VAL A 78 6.04 -2.41 17.67
CA VAL A 78 4.59 -2.23 17.66
C VAL A 78 4.03 -2.63 19.01
N ILE A 79 2.91 -2.03 19.38
CA ILE A 79 2.16 -2.46 20.55
C ILE A 79 1.18 -3.55 20.10
N PHE A 80 1.26 -4.72 20.74
CA PHE A 80 0.29 -5.79 20.58
C PHE A 80 -0.79 -5.62 21.65
N HIS A 81 -2.00 -5.35 21.19
CA HIS A 81 -3.16 -5.18 22.05
C HIS A 81 -4.00 -6.45 22.07
N PHE A 82 -4.41 -6.86 23.25
CA PHE A 82 -5.29 -7.99 23.47
C PHE A 82 -6.45 -7.61 24.39
N ALA A 83 -7.53 -8.38 24.33
CA ALA A 83 -8.64 -8.32 25.27
C ALA A 83 -8.60 -9.51 26.23
N THR A 84 -9.31 -9.43 27.34
CA THR A 84 -9.71 -10.60 28.13
C THR A 84 -10.81 -11.38 27.39
N PRO A 85 -10.86 -12.73 27.54
CA PRO A 85 -11.79 -13.55 26.77
C PRO A 85 -13.23 -13.58 27.33
N GLN A 86 -13.41 -13.22 28.60
CA GLN A 86 -14.67 -13.40 29.34
C GLN A 86 -15.88 -12.81 28.63
N THR A 87 -15.79 -11.54 28.24
CA THR A 87 -16.85 -10.80 27.56
C THR A 87 -17.29 -11.48 26.27
N PHE A 88 -16.36 -12.08 25.52
CA PHE A 88 -16.66 -12.78 24.27
C PHE A 88 -17.44 -14.06 24.53
N TRP A 89 -17.01 -14.87 25.51
CA TRP A 89 -17.71 -16.10 25.88
C TRP A 89 -19.06 -15.86 26.54
N GLU A 90 -19.22 -14.78 27.30
CA GLU A 90 -20.49 -14.39 27.93
C GLU A 90 -21.51 -13.92 26.89
N GLU A 91 -21.08 -13.18 25.88
CA GLU A 91 -21.93 -12.72 24.77
C GLU A 91 -22.13 -13.79 23.67
N GLY A 92 -21.51 -14.97 23.81
CA GLY A 92 -21.74 -16.12 22.92
C GLY A 92 -20.91 -16.13 21.63
N TYR A 93 -19.78 -15.41 21.58
CA TYR A 93 -18.86 -15.46 20.45
C TYR A 93 -17.90 -16.66 20.54
N THR A 94 -17.71 -17.32 19.41
CA THR A 94 -16.69 -18.36 19.25
C THR A 94 -15.30 -17.73 19.10
N LEU A 95 -14.31 -18.32 19.79
CA LEU A 95 -12.91 -17.94 19.67
C LEU A 95 -12.14 -19.03 18.93
N PHE A 96 -11.23 -18.64 18.05
CA PHE A 96 -10.41 -19.51 17.23
C PHE A 96 -8.94 -19.28 17.48
N ASP A 97 -8.13 -20.33 17.39
CA ASP A 97 -6.68 -20.22 17.40
C ASP A 97 -6.13 -19.76 16.03
N ARG A 98 -4.81 -19.63 15.93
CA ARG A 98 -4.11 -19.21 14.70
C ARG A 98 -4.28 -20.17 13.52
N ASN A 99 -4.72 -21.40 13.77
CA ASN A 99 -4.98 -22.43 12.77
C ASN A 99 -6.47 -22.55 12.44
N GLY A 100 -7.32 -21.70 13.03
CA GLY A 100 -8.77 -21.70 12.83
C GLY A 100 -9.51 -22.77 13.64
N ASN A 101 -8.86 -23.40 14.62
CA ASN A 101 -9.52 -24.35 15.50
C ASN A 101 -10.28 -23.61 16.60
N GLU A 102 -11.50 -24.05 16.90
CA GLU A 102 -12.29 -23.51 18.00
C GLU A 102 -11.59 -23.74 19.35
N ILE A 103 -11.56 -22.69 20.17
CA ILE A 103 -11.01 -22.69 21.52
C ILE A 103 -12.16 -22.87 22.51
N PRO A 104 -12.15 -23.94 23.33
CA PRO A 104 -13.19 -24.15 24.34
C PRO A 104 -13.29 -22.99 25.33
N LYS A 105 -14.52 -22.71 25.79
CA LYS A 105 -14.79 -21.73 26.84
C LYS A 105 -13.96 -22.02 28.10
N ASP A 106 -13.52 -20.97 28.77
CA ASP A 106 -12.72 -21.01 30.01
C ASP A 106 -11.33 -21.66 29.84
N THR A 107 -10.85 -21.84 28.60
CA THR A 107 -9.46 -22.25 28.35
C THR A 107 -8.49 -21.20 28.89
N PRO A 108 -7.49 -21.58 29.72
CA PRO A 108 -6.55 -20.63 30.30
C PRO A 108 -5.60 -20.04 29.24
N ASN A 109 -4.98 -18.89 29.55
CA ASN A 109 -4.02 -18.20 28.69
C ASN A 109 -4.58 -17.70 27.34
N VAL A 110 -5.90 -17.64 27.17
CA VAL A 110 -6.54 -17.21 25.92
C VAL A 110 -6.77 -15.70 25.94
N PHE A 111 -6.37 -15.02 24.87
CA PHE A 111 -6.51 -13.57 24.75
C PHE A 111 -6.94 -13.17 23.34
N PRO A 112 -8.19 -12.70 23.15
CA PRO A 112 -8.63 -12.18 21.86
C PRO A 112 -7.75 -11.02 21.38
N VAL A 113 -7.39 -11.05 20.10
CA VAL A 113 -6.52 -10.05 19.48
C VAL A 113 -7.30 -8.78 19.17
N CYS A 114 -6.81 -7.63 19.63
CA CYS A 114 -7.28 -6.33 19.15
C CYS A 114 -6.50 -5.94 17.88
N ASP A 115 -7.10 -6.16 16.71
CA ASP A 115 -6.41 -5.92 15.44
C ASP A 115 -6.07 -4.44 15.23
N THR A 116 -4.82 -4.18 14.82
CA THR A 116 -4.37 -2.87 14.35
C THR A 116 -3.63 -3.01 13.03
N ALA A 117 -3.53 -1.92 12.26
CA ALA A 117 -2.80 -1.88 11.00
C ALA A 117 -1.36 -2.42 11.11
N ASP A 118 -0.73 -2.25 12.28
CA ASP A 118 0.67 -2.59 12.51
C ASP A 118 0.87 -3.99 13.12
N SER A 119 -0.11 -4.50 13.89
CA SER A 119 -0.02 -5.78 14.59
C SER A 119 -0.67 -6.97 13.87
N TYR A 120 -1.68 -6.74 13.02
CA TYR A 120 -2.56 -7.80 12.48
C TYR A 120 -1.81 -8.95 11.78
N TRP A 121 -0.70 -8.63 11.09
CA TRP A 121 0.15 -9.64 10.44
C TRP A 121 1.29 -10.09 11.35
N ARG A 122 1.76 -9.22 12.24
CA ARG A 122 2.92 -9.49 13.10
C ARG A 122 2.65 -10.55 14.15
N ILE A 123 1.40 -10.68 14.60
CA ILE A 123 0.97 -11.77 15.49
C ILE A 123 1.19 -13.14 14.85
N PHE A 124 1.13 -13.21 13.52
CA PHE A 124 1.37 -14.46 12.78
C PHE A 124 2.84 -14.67 12.47
N SER A 125 3.64 -13.60 12.38
CA SER A 125 5.04 -13.69 11.97
C SER A 125 6.03 -13.73 13.12
N ASP A 126 5.81 -12.99 14.19
CA ASP A 126 6.84 -12.76 15.20
C ASP A 126 6.82 -13.90 16.23
N LEU A 127 8.00 -14.42 16.59
CA LEU A 127 8.11 -15.45 17.63
C LEU A 127 7.79 -14.94 19.04
N VAL A 128 8.16 -13.68 19.32
CA VAL A 128 8.00 -13.06 20.63
C VAL A 128 7.34 -11.69 20.46
N LEU A 129 6.23 -11.46 21.15
CA LEU A 129 5.55 -10.17 21.16
C LEU A 129 6.07 -9.35 22.35
N THR A 130 6.90 -8.34 22.10
CA THR A 130 7.69 -7.68 23.15
C THR A 130 6.98 -6.54 23.87
N ASN A 131 6.06 -5.84 23.20
CA ASN A 131 5.33 -4.71 23.76
C ASN A 131 3.84 -5.02 23.78
N VAL A 132 3.38 -5.58 24.91
CA VAL A 132 2.03 -6.14 25.03
C VAL A 132 1.18 -5.34 26.02
N GLN A 133 -0.07 -5.08 25.63
CA GLN A 133 -1.10 -4.52 26.50
C GLN A 133 -2.34 -5.40 26.45
N ILE A 134 -2.86 -5.75 27.61
CA ILE A 134 -4.09 -6.54 27.76
C ILE A 134 -5.17 -5.64 28.36
N HIS A 135 -6.36 -5.67 27.77
CA HIS A 135 -7.46 -4.77 28.09
C HIS A 135 -8.70 -5.53 28.53
N GLU A 136 -9.38 -4.97 29.53
CA GLU A 136 -10.74 -5.32 29.90
C GLU A 136 -11.72 -4.41 29.14
N PHE A 137 -12.74 -5.02 28.52
CA PHE A 137 -13.84 -4.33 27.87
C PHE A 137 -15.17 -4.71 28.52
N GLU A 138 -16.05 -3.72 28.65
CA GLU A 138 -17.38 -3.90 29.24
C GLU A 138 -18.31 -4.75 28.35
N SER A 139 -18.05 -4.76 27.03
CA SER A 139 -18.80 -5.52 26.03
C SER A 139 -17.95 -5.77 24.78
N VAL A 140 -18.34 -6.74 23.94
CA VAL A 140 -17.75 -6.91 22.60
C VAL A 140 -18.05 -5.67 21.73
N GLN A 141 -19.14 -4.96 22.01
CA GLN A 141 -19.45 -3.68 21.38
C GLN A 141 -18.39 -2.60 21.70
N GLU A 142 -17.98 -2.45 22.97
CA GLU A 142 -16.94 -1.49 23.35
C GLU A 142 -15.59 -1.86 22.72
N TYR A 143 -15.25 -3.15 22.70
CA TYR A 143 -14.08 -3.68 21.99
C TYR A 143 -14.08 -3.27 20.51
N ALA A 144 -15.18 -3.52 19.80
CA ALA A 144 -15.32 -3.21 18.38
C ALA A 144 -15.25 -1.69 18.12
N GLN A 145 -15.88 -0.87 18.97
CA GLN A 145 -15.81 0.59 18.87
C GLN A 145 -14.38 1.10 19.09
N THR A 146 -13.64 0.52 20.03
CA THR A 146 -12.25 0.90 20.31
C THR A 146 -11.34 0.63 19.10
N ILE A 147 -11.47 -0.54 18.48
CA ILE A 147 -10.72 -0.89 17.26
C ILE A 147 -11.16 0.02 16.11
N GLY A 148 -12.46 0.21 15.91
CA GLY A 148 -12.99 1.06 14.84
C GLY A 148 -12.47 2.50 14.91
N ASN A 149 -12.47 3.10 16.10
CA ASN A 149 -11.94 4.46 16.31
C ASN A 149 -10.41 4.52 16.07
N SER A 150 -9.67 3.50 16.49
CA SER A 150 -8.22 3.43 16.27
C SER A 150 -7.87 3.27 14.79
N MET A 151 -8.63 2.45 14.07
CA MET A 151 -8.40 2.15 12.67
C MET A 151 -8.86 3.26 11.72
N LEU A 152 -9.83 4.09 12.13
CA LEU A 152 -10.32 5.21 11.33
C LEU A 152 -9.20 6.19 10.90
N LEU A 153 -8.20 6.37 11.76
CA LEU A 153 -7.06 7.27 11.52
C LEU A 153 -5.78 6.53 11.08
N SER A 154 -5.81 5.20 11.06
CA SER A 154 -4.67 4.37 10.70
C SER A 154 -4.65 4.10 9.19
N ARG A 155 -3.51 4.29 8.54
CA ARG A 155 -3.35 3.94 7.12
C ARG A 155 -1.93 3.52 6.80
N GLY A 156 -1.81 2.61 5.83
CA GLY A 156 -0.53 2.31 5.20
C GLY A 156 -0.10 3.41 4.21
N LEU A 157 1.12 3.25 3.69
CA LEU A 157 1.64 4.06 2.60
C LEU A 157 0.79 3.87 1.33
N ASN A 158 0.42 4.97 0.68
CA ASN A 158 -0.17 4.92 -0.65
C ASN A 158 0.91 4.67 -1.72
N ASN A 159 0.51 4.46 -2.98
CA ASN A 159 1.46 4.11 -4.05
C ASN A 159 2.51 5.20 -4.34
N VAL A 160 2.19 6.49 -4.19
CA VAL A 160 3.17 7.58 -4.35
C VAL A 160 4.17 7.55 -3.20
N GLU A 161 3.69 7.36 -1.97
CA GLU A 161 4.53 7.27 -0.78
C GLU A 161 5.45 6.04 -0.83
N LYS A 162 4.95 4.88 -1.28
CA LYS A 162 5.78 3.67 -1.51
C LYS A 162 6.94 3.93 -2.47
N VAL A 163 6.69 4.64 -3.56
CA VAL A 163 7.73 5.04 -4.52
C VAL A 163 8.74 6.00 -3.87
N GLY A 164 8.27 6.96 -3.07
CA GLY A 164 9.15 7.85 -2.31
C GLY A 164 10.06 7.10 -1.32
N TYR A 165 9.50 6.15 -0.56
CA TYR A 165 10.30 5.32 0.36
C TYR A 165 11.27 4.39 -0.38
N ALA A 166 10.87 3.83 -1.52
CA ALA A 166 11.80 3.08 -2.37
C ALA A 166 12.96 3.95 -2.86
N ALA A 167 12.70 5.21 -3.24
CA ALA A 167 13.75 6.17 -3.61
C ALA A 167 14.69 6.47 -2.44
N LEU A 168 14.14 6.72 -1.24
CA LEU A 168 14.94 6.99 -0.04
C LEU A 168 15.80 5.79 0.38
N ALA A 169 15.24 4.58 0.31
CA ALA A 169 15.91 3.37 0.75
C ALA A 169 17.02 2.89 -0.21
N THR A 170 16.97 3.28 -1.49
CA THR A 170 17.92 2.81 -2.52
C THR A 170 18.72 3.91 -3.21
N GLY A 171 18.37 5.18 -3.01
CA GLY A 171 18.95 6.31 -3.75
C GLY A 171 18.57 6.35 -5.23
N ASN A 172 17.55 5.60 -5.68
CA ASN A 172 17.24 5.47 -7.09
C ASN A 172 16.59 6.72 -7.71
N ASP A 173 17.25 7.31 -8.71
CA ASP A 173 16.82 8.54 -9.38
C ASP A 173 15.49 8.41 -10.14
N ALA A 174 15.21 7.26 -10.76
CA ALA A 174 13.95 7.07 -11.48
C ALA A 174 12.74 7.06 -10.53
N TYR A 175 12.87 6.39 -9.38
CA TYR A 175 11.85 6.43 -8.33
C TYR A 175 11.70 7.83 -7.73
N LYS A 176 12.82 8.53 -7.50
CA LYS A 176 12.82 9.91 -7.01
C LYS A 176 12.06 10.84 -7.97
N ALA A 177 12.35 10.75 -9.27
CA ALA A 177 11.67 11.54 -10.30
C ALA A 177 10.16 11.26 -10.34
N VAL A 178 9.73 9.99 -10.27
CA VAL A 178 8.30 9.64 -10.23
C VAL A 178 7.61 10.23 -8.99
N PHE A 179 8.24 10.11 -7.82
CA PHE A 179 7.71 10.67 -6.57
C PHE A 179 7.58 12.19 -6.64
N GLU A 180 8.65 12.89 -7.02
CA GLU A 180 8.69 14.35 -7.10
C GLU A 180 7.67 14.88 -8.13
N PHE A 181 7.60 14.24 -9.30
CA PHE A 181 6.62 14.58 -10.32
C PHE A 181 5.18 14.40 -9.82
N ALA A 182 4.89 13.26 -9.17
CA ALA A 182 3.57 12.96 -8.62
C ALA A 182 3.15 14.00 -7.56
N LYS A 183 4.05 14.33 -6.63
CA LYS A 183 3.82 15.33 -5.58
C LYS A 183 3.63 16.73 -6.15
N ARG A 184 4.52 17.16 -7.06
CA ARG A 184 4.49 18.50 -7.67
C ARG A 184 3.20 18.75 -8.44
N ASN A 185 2.72 17.76 -9.18
CA ASN A 185 1.56 17.91 -10.05
C ASN A 185 0.24 17.46 -9.40
N ASN A 186 0.31 16.88 -8.20
CA ASN A 186 -0.79 16.24 -7.47
C ASN A 186 -1.51 15.21 -8.36
N VAL A 187 -0.76 14.22 -8.83
CA VAL A 187 -1.25 13.13 -9.68
C VAL A 187 -0.96 11.76 -9.06
N PRO A 188 -1.76 10.72 -9.36
CA PRO A 188 -1.42 9.36 -8.97
C PRO A 188 -0.08 8.90 -9.55
N MET A 189 0.59 7.98 -8.85
CA MET A 189 1.84 7.34 -9.30
C MET A 189 1.74 6.82 -10.75
N ASN A 190 0.61 6.18 -11.10
CA ASN A 190 0.40 5.64 -12.45
C ASN A 190 0.40 6.71 -13.54
N THR A 191 -0.09 7.92 -13.24
CA THR A 191 -0.04 9.05 -14.19
C THR A 191 1.38 9.59 -14.27
N ALA A 192 2.07 9.74 -13.14
CA ALA A 192 3.45 10.24 -13.10
C ALA A 192 4.42 9.38 -13.92
N GLN A 193 4.39 8.05 -13.75
CA GLN A 193 5.27 7.14 -14.51
C GLN A 193 5.00 7.21 -16.02
N LEU A 194 3.77 7.50 -16.46
CA LEU A 194 3.44 7.63 -17.88
C LEU A 194 4.08 8.89 -18.48
N TYR A 195 4.04 10.03 -17.79
CA TYR A 195 4.70 11.25 -18.27
C TYR A 195 6.22 11.09 -18.39
N LEU A 196 6.83 10.39 -17.43
CA LEU A 196 8.26 10.06 -17.41
C LEU A 196 8.64 8.85 -18.31
N ASP A 197 7.65 8.27 -18.98
CA ASP A 197 7.78 7.13 -19.90
C ASP A 197 8.49 5.91 -19.29
N LEU A 198 8.01 5.47 -18.14
CA LEU A 198 8.48 4.24 -17.51
C LEU A 198 7.33 3.45 -16.87
N GLN A 199 7.65 2.22 -16.46
CA GLN A 199 6.72 1.37 -15.74
C GLN A 199 7.37 0.77 -14.51
N LEU A 200 6.89 1.18 -13.33
CA LEU A 200 7.30 0.59 -12.06
C LEU A 200 6.46 -0.67 -11.79
N ARG A 201 7.13 -1.73 -11.30
CA ARG A 201 6.47 -3.00 -10.96
C ARG A 201 6.22 -3.05 -9.44
N PRO A 202 5.00 -3.42 -8.98
CA PRO A 202 4.67 -3.42 -7.56
C PRO A 202 5.61 -4.25 -6.68
N LEU A 203 6.00 -5.46 -7.13
CA LEU A 203 6.93 -6.31 -6.41
C LEU A 203 8.31 -5.65 -6.30
N THR A 204 8.81 -5.09 -7.41
CA THR A 204 10.09 -4.37 -7.44
C THR A 204 10.08 -3.18 -6.49
N THR A 205 9.01 -2.38 -6.50
CA THR A 205 8.85 -1.27 -5.55
C THR A 205 8.89 -1.74 -4.11
N ALA A 206 8.19 -2.83 -3.78
CA ALA A 206 8.20 -3.40 -2.44
C ALA A 206 9.61 -3.85 -2.00
N LEU A 207 10.39 -4.47 -2.90
CA LEU A 207 11.77 -4.87 -2.60
C LEU A 207 12.69 -3.67 -2.39
N MET A 208 12.55 -2.64 -3.22
CA MET A 208 13.34 -1.42 -3.08
C MET A 208 13.01 -0.67 -1.79
N MET A 209 11.76 -0.69 -1.31
CA MET A 209 11.43 -0.17 0.02
C MET A 209 12.20 -0.88 1.15
N LEU A 210 12.60 -2.13 0.95
CA LEU A 210 13.44 -2.90 1.89
C LEU A 210 14.94 -2.63 1.69
N GLY A 211 15.32 -1.66 0.84
CA GLY A 211 16.71 -1.37 0.49
C GLY A 211 17.36 -2.38 -0.45
N LYS A 212 16.56 -3.23 -1.11
CA LYS A 212 17.08 -4.23 -2.06
C LYS A 212 17.08 -3.69 -3.47
N GLU A 213 18.25 -3.67 -4.10
CA GLU A 213 18.37 -3.26 -5.49
C GLU A 213 17.73 -4.28 -6.45
N PRO A 214 16.98 -3.83 -7.47
CA PRO A 214 16.45 -4.72 -8.47
C PRO A 214 17.54 -5.18 -9.45
N LYS A 215 17.40 -6.39 -9.98
CA LYS A 215 18.26 -6.89 -11.08
C LYS A 215 18.27 -5.96 -12.30
N THR A 216 17.14 -5.31 -12.56
CA THR A 216 16.96 -4.34 -13.63
C THR A 216 16.55 -3.02 -13.02
N VAL A 217 17.44 -2.04 -13.09
CA VAL A 217 17.18 -0.68 -12.61
C VAL A 217 16.23 0.01 -13.59
N PRO A 218 15.07 0.52 -13.13
CA PRO A 218 14.20 1.30 -14.01
C PRO A 218 14.92 2.56 -14.45
N THR A 219 14.89 2.83 -15.76
CA THR A 219 15.43 4.04 -16.36
C THR A 219 14.28 4.95 -16.78
N LEU A 220 14.51 6.26 -16.71
CA LEU A 220 13.57 7.24 -17.24
C LEU A 220 13.57 7.17 -18.78
N GLY A 221 12.38 7.12 -19.39
CA GLY A 221 12.26 7.30 -20.84
C GLY A 221 12.18 8.77 -21.25
N ARG A 222 11.88 9.68 -20.30
CA ARG A 222 11.96 11.14 -20.45
C ARG A 222 12.60 11.80 -19.24
N THR A 223 13.33 12.88 -19.48
CA THR A 223 13.85 13.71 -18.39
C THR A 223 12.71 14.32 -17.57
N PRO A 224 12.93 14.66 -16.29
CA PRO A 224 11.95 15.37 -15.47
C PRO A 224 11.47 16.69 -16.10
N GLU A 225 12.36 17.38 -16.81
CA GLU A 225 12.09 18.63 -17.52
C GLU A 225 11.12 18.41 -18.68
N GLU A 226 11.40 17.44 -19.56
CA GLU A 226 10.51 17.06 -20.67
C GLU A 226 9.15 16.59 -20.15
N ALA A 227 9.13 15.73 -19.14
CA ALA A 227 7.88 15.26 -18.53
C ALA A 227 7.05 16.43 -17.98
N GLN A 228 7.71 17.42 -17.36
CA GLN A 228 7.04 18.59 -16.81
C GLN A 228 6.55 19.54 -17.89
N GLU A 229 7.30 19.70 -18.97
CA GLU A 229 6.88 20.47 -20.15
C GLU A 229 5.65 19.82 -20.79
N LEU A 230 5.68 18.51 -21.03
CA LEU A 230 4.57 17.74 -21.58
C LEU A 230 3.31 17.86 -20.72
N PHE A 231 3.45 17.78 -19.39
CA PHE A 231 2.33 17.95 -18.47
C PHE A 231 1.73 19.36 -18.50
N LYS A 232 2.58 20.39 -18.55
CA LYS A 232 2.12 21.78 -18.67
C LYS A 232 1.36 21.97 -19.98
N GLN A 233 1.90 21.47 -21.08
CA GLN A 233 1.22 21.56 -22.37
C GLN A 233 -0.09 20.78 -22.38
N ALA A 234 -0.10 19.55 -21.85
CA ALA A 234 -1.33 18.77 -21.70
C ALA A 234 -2.38 19.49 -20.84
N THR A 235 -1.95 20.26 -19.83
CA THR A 235 -2.86 21.06 -18.99
C THR A 235 -3.50 22.21 -19.78
N LEU A 236 -2.73 22.85 -20.68
CA LEU A 236 -3.24 23.90 -21.57
C LEU A 236 -4.21 23.32 -22.62
N THR A 237 -3.86 22.17 -23.21
CA THR A 237 -4.65 21.55 -24.28
C THR A 237 -5.91 20.85 -23.76
N PHE A 238 -5.83 20.09 -22.67
CA PHE A 238 -6.90 19.18 -22.22
C PHE A 238 -7.50 19.54 -20.85
N SER A 239 -7.22 20.75 -20.34
CA SER A 239 -7.47 21.18 -18.97
C SER A 239 -6.63 20.46 -17.90
N LYS A 240 -6.64 21.03 -16.69
CA LYS A 240 -6.02 20.45 -15.50
C LYS A 240 -6.61 19.08 -15.12
N GLY A 241 -7.91 18.86 -15.32
CA GLY A 241 -8.55 17.58 -15.06
C GLY A 241 -8.09 16.50 -16.06
N GLY A 242 -8.04 16.85 -17.34
CA GLY A 242 -7.59 15.96 -18.41
C GLY A 242 -6.13 15.54 -18.25
N ALA A 243 -5.23 16.49 -18.01
CA ALA A 243 -3.80 16.23 -17.85
C ALA A 243 -3.46 15.33 -16.66
N ARG A 244 -4.27 15.38 -15.59
CA ARG A 244 -4.11 14.52 -14.41
C ARG A 244 -4.66 13.11 -14.61
N SER A 245 -5.49 12.90 -15.62
CA SER A 245 -5.99 11.58 -15.97
C SER A 245 -4.88 10.72 -16.58
N ARG A 246 -5.01 9.40 -16.47
CA ARG A 246 -4.08 8.46 -17.11
C ARG A 246 -4.19 8.41 -18.64
N TYR A 247 -5.31 8.88 -19.20
CA TYR A 247 -5.65 8.69 -20.61
C TYR A 247 -4.78 9.54 -21.54
N ILE A 248 -4.59 10.81 -21.20
CA ILE A 248 -3.75 11.73 -21.97
C ILE A 248 -2.33 11.21 -22.14
N PRO A 249 -1.54 10.99 -21.06
CA PRO A 249 -0.16 10.54 -21.23
C PRO A 249 -0.04 9.15 -21.87
N ARG A 250 -1.06 8.27 -21.76
CA ARG A 250 -1.09 7.01 -22.53
C ARG A 250 -1.17 7.23 -24.03
N VAL A 251 -2.05 8.11 -24.49
CA VAL A 251 -2.19 8.43 -25.91
C VAL A 251 -0.92 9.09 -26.42
N LEU A 252 -0.37 10.05 -25.67
CA LEU A 252 0.89 10.71 -26.04
C LEU A 252 2.04 9.70 -26.16
N ASN A 253 2.21 8.81 -25.17
CA ASN A 253 3.22 7.75 -25.24
C ASN A 253 2.97 6.82 -26.42
N ARG A 254 1.72 6.44 -26.72
CA ARG A 254 1.43 5.61 -27.90
C ARG A 254 1.86 6.29 -29.19
N LEU A 255 1.56 7.57 -29.36
CA LEU A 255 1.93 8.34 -30.56
C LEU A 255 3.45 8.49 -30.73
N LEU A 256 4.18 8.62 -29.62
CA LEU A 256 5.64 8.66 -29.60
C LEU A 256 6.27 7.28 -29.85
N ASN A 257 5.76 6.23 -29.19
CA ASN A 257 6.36 4.90 -29.20
C ASN A 257 6.18 4.16 -30.52
N ILE A 258 5.10 4.43 -31.26
CA ILE A 258 4.94 3.92 -32.64
C ILE A 258 5.82 4.69 -33.65
N GLN A 259 6.67 5.62 -33.19
CA GLN A 259 7.50 6.53 -33.99
C GLN A 259 6.75 7.28 -35.08
N LYS A 260 5.42 7.45 -34.92
CA LYS A 260 4.61 8.20 -35.90
C LYS A 260 4.99 9.68 -35.87
N TYR A 261 5.42 10.19 -34.71
CA TYR A 261 5.80 11.57 -34.49
C TYR A 261 6.98 11.68 -33.52
N GLU A 262 7.88 12.64 -33.76
CA GLU A 262 8.92 13.03 -32.80
C GLU A 262 8.33 13.88 -31.67
N TYR A 263 9.02 13.92 -30.51
CA TYR A 263 8.58 14.67 -29.34
C TYR A 263 8.30 16.16 -29.65
N GLY A 264 9.23 16.81 -30.37
CA GLY A 264 9.07 18.21 -30.75
C GLY A 264 7.82 18.46 -31.61
N PHE A 265 7.56 17.58 -32.58
CA PHE A 265 6.38 17.67 -33.45
C PHE A 265 5.08 17.42 -32.70
N LEU A 266 5.07 16.45 -31.78
CA LEU A 266 3.91 16.22 -30.91
C LEU A 266 3.61 17.45 -30.05
N MET A 267 4.65 18.07 -29.48
CA MET A 267 4.50 19.30 -28.68
C MET A 267 3.97 20.47 -29.50
N GLU A 268 4.42 20.63 -30.76
CA GLU A 268 3.86 21.60 -31.69
C GLU A 268 2.36 21.34 -31.93
N GLY A 269 1.99 20.10 -32.24
CA GLY A 269 0.59 19.74 -32.44
C GLY A 269 -0.30 20.01 -31.24
N LEU A 270 0.19 19.74 -30.02
CA LEU A 270 -0.54 20.06 -28.79
C LEU A 270 -0.71 21.56 -28.57
N ARG A 271 0.24 22.39 -29.04
CA ARG A 271 0.17 23.86 -28.94
C ARG A 271 -0.77 24.47 -29.96
N THR A 272 -0.94 23.83 -31.11
CA THR A 272 -1.67 24.39 -32.25
C THR A 272 -3.07 23.81 -32.41
N ILE A 273 -3.37 22.64 -31.80
CA ILE A 273 -4.68 22.01 -31.93
C ILE A 273 -5.79 22.95 -31.43
N PRO A 274 -6.81 23.24 -32.25
CA PRO A 274 -7.90 24.13 -31.87
C PRO A 274 -8.69 23.59 -30.68
N ALA A 275 -9.08 24.47 -29.75
CA ALA A 275 -9.79 24.09 -28.54
C ALA A 275 -11.13 23.39 -28.82
N ASN A 276 -11.81 23.72 -29.92
CA ASN A 276 -13.07 23.09 -30.34
C ASN A 276 -12.89 21.62 -30.80
N GLU A 277 -11.75 21.28 -31.40
CA GLU A 277 -11.42 19.88 -31.76
C GLU A 277 -11.27 19.02 -30.51
N ILE A 278 -10.67 19.59 -29.46
CA ILE A 278 -10.54 18.93 -28.16
C ILE A 278 -11.86 18.92 -27.39
N ALA A 279 -12.65 19.99 -27.47
CA ALA A 279 -13.93 20.13 -26.77
C ALA A 279 -15.02 19.21 -27.35
N MET A 280 -15.04 18.96 -28.67
CA MET A 280 -15.89 17.91 -29.26
C MET A 280 -15.54 16.51 -28.73
N GLY A 281 -14.28 16.31 -28.34
CA GLY A 281 -13.77 15.12 -27.65
C GLY A 281 -13.82 15.18 -26.13
N GLU A 282 -14.55 16.14 -25.52
CA GLU A 282 -14.75 16.10 -24.08
C GLU A 282 -15.29 14.72 -23.67
N LEU A 283 -14.55 14.11 -22.75
CA LEU A 283 -14.57 12.74 -22.25
C LEU A 283 -15.94 12.23 -21.74
N GLN A 284 -17.04 12.97 -21.93
CA GLN A 284 -18.37 12.61 -21.46
C GLN A 284 -19.20 11.84 -22.50
N ARG A 285 -18.87 11.91 -23.81
CA ARG A 285 -19.69 11.29 -24.88
C ARG A 285 -19.07 10.08 -25.56
N CYS A 286 -17.79 9.79 -25.31
CA CYS A 286 -17.10 8.66 -25.92
C CYS A 286 -17.13 7.41 -25.03
N ALA A 287 -17.50 6.26 -25.62
CA ALA A 287 -17.42 4.95 -24.97
C ALA A 287 -15.96 4.54 -24.67
N ASP A 288 -15.03 4.88 -25.57
CA ASP A 288 -13.59 4.72 -25.36
C ASP A 288 -12.87 6.08 -25.41
N LYS A 289 -12.43 6.52 -24.24
CA LYS A 289 -11.73 7.79 -24.03
C LYS A 289 -10.35 7.82 -24.70
N GLU A 290 -9.59 6.73 -24.62
CA GLU A 290 -8.24 6.70 -25.18
C GLU A 290 -8.31 6.71 -26.71
N TYR A 291 -9.25 5.94 -27.28
CA TYR A 291 -9.46 5.91 -28.72
C TYR A 291 -9.86 7.28 -29.28
N CYS A 292 -10.87 7.95 -28.70
CA CYS A 292 -11.31 9.25 -29.21
C CYS A 292 -10.19 10.30 -29.16
N ILE A 293 -9.45 10.39 -28.05
CA ILE A 293 -8.31 11.32 -27.94
C ILE A 293 -7.24 10.98 -29.00
N MET A 294 -6.95 9.69 -29.20
CA MET A 294 -5.95 9.23 -30.15
C MET A 294 -6.33 9.57 -31.59
N GLU A 295 -7.60 9.38 -31.99
CA GLU A 295 -8.08 9.68 -33.34
C GLU A 295 -8.05 11.19 -33.62
N THR A 296 -8.63 12.01 -32.73
CA THR A 296 -8.64 13.48 -32.88
C THR A 296 -7.21 14.02 -32.98
N LEU A 297 -6.33 13.62 -32.06
CA LEU A 297 -4.95 14.10 -32.07
C LEU A 297 -4.16 13.56 -33.27
N SER A 298 -4.40 12.31 -33.68
CA SER A 298 -3.74 11.74 -34.87
C SER A 298 -4.15 12.44 -36.16
N ALA A 299 -5.42 12.77 -36.32
CA ALA A 299 -5.94 13.48 -37.48
C ALA A 299 -5.30 14.86 -37.58
N TRP A 300 -5.34 15.63 -36.48
CA TRP A 300 -4.71 16.95 -36.41
C TRP A 300 -3.21 16.91 -36.75
N LEU A 301 -2.46 16.00 -36.11
CA LEU A 301 -1.02 15.86 -36.36
C LEU A 301 -0.72 15.45 -37.82
N THR A 302 -1.61 14.69 -38.46
CA THR A 302 -1.46 14.30 -39.87
C THR A 302 -1.64 15.51 -40.78
N ASP A 303 -2.64 16.34 -40.51
CA ASP A 303 -2.91 17.55 -41.31
C ASP A 303 -1.82 18.61 -41.08
N LEU A 304 -1.37 18.80 -39.83
CA LEU A 304 -0.24 19.67 -39.51
C LEU A 304 1.03 19.26 -40.29
N LYS A 305 1.31 17.95 -40.38
CA LYS A 305 2.47 17.43 -41.13
C LYS A 305 2.35 17.69 -42.63
N ARG A 306 1.13 17.68 -43.18
CA ARG A 306 0.85 18.00 -44.60
C ARG A 306 0.99 19.49 -44.92
N GLU A 307 0.76 20.36 -43.93
CA GLU A 307 0.84 21.82 -44.11
C GLU A 307 2.26 22.39 -43.96
N GLN A 308 3.15 21.76 -43.18
CA GLN A 308 4.54 22.21 -43.03
C GLN A 308 5.32 22.40 -44.35
N PRO A 309 5.26 21.51 -45.35
CA PRO A 309 5.94 21.74 -46.63
C PRO A 309 5.35 22.91 -47.45
N LYS A 310 4.12 23.37 -47.17
CA LYS A 310 3.49 24.50 -47.87
C LYS A 310 3.85 25.87 -47.30
N LYS A 311 4.45 25.93 -46.11
CA LYS A 311 4.90 27.18 -45.45
C LYS A 311 6.39 27.47 -45.65
N ALA A 312 7.15 26.50 -46.15
CA ALA A 312 8.59 26.62 -46.43
C ALA A 312 8.90 26.94 -47.91
N ALA A 313 7.87 27.14 -48.72
CA ALA A 313 7.91 27.57 -50.12
C ALA A 313 7.23 28.94 -50.26
#